data_AF-A0A523LL11-F1
#
_entry.id   AF-A0A523LL11-F1
#
_cell.length_a   1.000
_cell.length_b   1.000
_cell.length_c   1.000
_cell.angle_alpha   90.00
_cell.angle_beta   90.00
_cell.angle_gamma   90.00
#
_symmetry.space_group_name_H-M   'P 1'
#
loop_
_entity.id
_entity.type
_entity.pdbx_description
1 polymer ?
#
loop_
_entity_poly.entity_id
_entity_poly.type
_entity_poly.pdbx_seq_one_letter_code
_entity_poly.pdbx_strand_id
1 'polypeptide(L)'
;MAEISPNDVTTSSTGNAFSVDIQVTISGGDTGVNRVAITAPGSVGVPAVTEVQVDGSTVAFTDNSSGNAISVDLNTKVTASSKLTILFTADAPTTQDLTGVDFTSTVDDSGTGDAAQSTTEGMATAMQAITIVGM
;
A
#
# COMPACT_ATOMS: atom_id res chain seq x y z
N MET A 1 7.77 6.24 6.38
CA MET A 1 6.41 6.76 6.65
C MET A 1 5.47 6.21 5.60
N ALA A 2 4.23 5.85 5.93
CA ALA A 2 3.21 5.40 4.97
C ALA A 2 1.90 6.20 5.10
N GLU A 3 1.27 6.54 3.98
CA GLU A 3 0.02 7.31 3.89
C GLU A 3 -0.91 6.72 2.81
N ILE A 4 -2.19 6.53 3.11
CA ILE A 4 -3.20 6.02 2.16
C ILE A 4 -4.19 7.11 1.76
N SER A 5 -4.60 7.11 0.49
CA SER A 5 -5.62 8.03 -0.04
C SER A 5 -6.49 7.35 -1.10
N PRO A 6 -7.81 7.62 -1.16
CA PRO A 6 -8.57 8.36 -0.15
C PRO A 6 -8.64 7.58 1.17
N ASN A 7 -8.79 8.30 2.28
CA ASN A 7 -9.02 7.70 3.60
C ASN A 7 -10.49 7.36 3.85
N ASP A 8 -11.40 7.80 2.98
CA ASP A 8 -12.83 7.53 3.07
C ASP A 8 -13.41 7.08 1.72
N VAL A 9 -14.28 6.07 1.74
CA VAL A 9 -15.01 5.57 0.55
C VAL A 9 -16.45 5.21 0.91
N THR A 10 -17.34 5.13 -0.08
CA THR A 10 -18.72 4.67 0.17
C THR A 10 -18.73 3.16 0.47
N THR A 11 -19.49 2.72 1.47
CA THR A 11 -19.66 1.28 1.75
C THR A 11 -20.17 0.52 0.52
N SER A 12 -19.65 -0.70 0.31
CA SER A 12 -20.02 -1.58 -0.82
C SER A 12 -19.74 -1.01 -2.23
N SER A 13 -19.01 0.10 -2.36
CA SER A 13 -18.55 0.54 -3.68
C SER A 13 -17.45 -0.38 -4.20
N THR A 14 -17.47 -0.67 -5.50
CA THR A 14 -16.52 -1.59 -6.14
C THR A 14 -15.48 -0.84 -6.96
N GLY A 15 -14.25 -1.37 -7.04
CA GLY A 15 -13.20 -0.83 -7.92
C GLY A 15 -12.77 0.60 -7.59
N ASN A 16 -12.77 0.97 -6.31
CA ASN A 16 -12.28 2.28 -5.88
C ASN A 16 -10.78 2.36 -6.10
N ALA A 17 -10.29 3.53 -6.53
CA ALA A 17 -8.86 3.76 -6.70
C ALA A 17 -8.24 4.27 -5.40
N PHE A 18 -7.13 3.67 -5.02
CA PHE A 18 -6.34 4.02 -3.86
C PHE A 18 -4.88 4.25 -4.23
N SER A 19 -4.20 5.03 -3.41
CA SER A 19 -2.75 5.20 -3.42
C SER A 19 -2.20 5.00 -2.02
N VAL A 20 -1.07 4.30 -1.92
CA VAL A 20 -0.25 4.26 -0.70
C VAL A 20 1.12 4.88 -1.00
N ASP A 21 1.40 6.00 -0.34
CA ASP A 21 2.68 6.70 -0.38
C ASP A 21 3.59 6.18 0.74
N ILE A 22 4.77 5.67 0.38
CA ILE A 22 5.77 5.13 1.30
C ILE A 22 7.07 5.93 1.15
N GLN A 23 7.48 6.61 2.21
CA GLN A 23 8.82 7.18 2.30
C GLN A 23 9.83 6.08 2.60
N VAL A 24 10.61 5.70 1.58
CA VAL A 24 11.77 4.82 1.73
C VAL A 24 12.94 5.63 2.27
N THR A 25 13.64 5.06 3.24
CA THR A 25 14.89 5.60 3.76
C THR A 25 15.97 4.57 3.52
N ILE A 26 16.98 4.92 2.74
CA ILE A 26 18.18 4.10 2.52
C ILE A 26 19.31 4.69 3.37
N SER A 27 19.90 3.87 4.22
CA SER A 27 20.96 4.23 5.17
C SER A 27 22.27 3.49 4.84
N GLY A 28 23.34 3.79 5.59
CA GLY A 28 24.66 3.20 5.35
C GLY A 28 24.67 1.70 5.63
N GLY A 29 24.74 0.89 4.57
CA GLY A 29 24.72 -0.58 4.63
C GLY A 29 23.56 -1.20 3.85
N ASP A 30 22.50 -0.44 3.58
CA ASP A 30 21.37 -0.88 2.79
C ASP A 30 21.76 -0.97 1.30
N THR A 31 21.34 -2.04 0.62
CA THR A 31 21.59 -2.20 -0.83
C THR A 31 20.41 -1.78 -1.71
N GLY A 32 19.32 -1.34 -1.08
CA GLY A 32 18.13 -0.78 -1.71
C GLY A 32 16.84 -1.41 -1.18
N VAL A 33 15.75 -1.19 -1.90
CA VAL A 33 14.44 -1.82 -1.70
C VAL A 33 13.97 -2.36 -3.05
N ASN A 34 13.53 -3.61 -3.11
CA ASN A 34 12.88 -4.18 -4.28
C ASN A 34 11.53 -4.83 -4.01
N ARG A 35 11.08 -4.89 -2.75
CA ARG A 35 9.78 -5.44 -2.41
C ARG A 35 9.04 -4.50 -1.48
N VAL A 36 7.75 -4.36 -1.75
CA VAL A 36 6.80 -3.66 -0.89
C VAL A 36 5.68 -4.63 -0.56
N ALA A 37 5.34 -4.72 0.72
CA ALA A 37 4.16 -5.43 1.15
C ALA A 37 3.23 -4.47 1.91
N ILE A 38 1.94 -4.51 1.59
CA ILE A 38 0.89 -3.77 2.29
C ILE A 38 -0.20 -4.76 2.64
N THR A 39 -0.62 -4.82 3.90
CA THR A 39 -1.76 -5.65 4.32
C THR A 39 -2.96 -4.74 4.50
N ALA A 40 -3.99 -4.94 3.67
CA ALA A 40 -5.27 -4.29 3.81
C ALA A 40 -6.11 -4.98 4.91
N PRO A 41 -7.05 -4.28 5.55
CA PRO A 41 -8.05 -4.90 6.41
C PRO A 41 -8.82 -5.99 5.65
N GLY A 42 -9.11 -7.13 6.30
CA GLY A 42 -9.73 -8.28 5.64
C GLY A 42 -11.15 -8.06 5.09
N SER A 43 -11.75 -6.91 5.40
CA SER A 43 -13.05 -6.47 4.86
C SER A 43 -12.94 -5.72 3.53
N VAL A 44 -11.73 -5.33 3.12
CA VAL A 44 -11.44 -4.74 1.80
C VAL A 44 -11.36 -5.88 0.77
N GLY A 45 -12.00 -5.70 -0.38
CA GLY A 45 -11.93 -6.68 -1.48
C GLY A 45 -10.51 -6.88 -1.99
N VAL A 46 -10.30 -7.91 -2.82
CA VAL A 46 -8.95 -8.26 -3.33
C VAL A 46 -8.36 -7.07 -4.08
N PRO A 47 -7.25 -6.48 -3.60
CA PRO A 47 -6.64 -5.34 -4.25
C PRO A 47 -5.90 -5.79 -5.51
N ALA A 48 -5.94 -4.95 -6.55
CA ALA A 48 -5.19 -5.14 -7.78
C ALA A 48 -4.28 -3.93 -8.02
N VAL A 49 -2.96 -4.13 -8.08
CA VAL A 49 -2.02 -3.03 -8.29
C VAL A 49 -2.07 -2.59 -9.74
N THR A 50 -2.32 -1.30 -9.95
CA THR A 50 -2.46 -0.72 -11.29
C THR A 50 -1.21 0.03 -11.72
N GLU A 51 -0.49 0.63 -10.78
CA GLU A 51 0.71 1.40 -11.06
C GLU A 51 1.63 1.49 -9.84
N VAL A 52 2.94 1.57 -10.09
CA VAL A 52 3.95 1.85 -9.06
C VAL A 52 4.83 2.99 -9.54
N GLN A 53 5.06 3.97 -8.68
CA GLN A 53 5.91 5.12 -8.98
C GLN A 53 7.04 5.26 -7.96
N VAL A 54 8.21 5.72 -8.44
CA VAL A 54 9.35 6.18 -7.63
C VAL A 54 9.54 7.66 -7.92
N ASP A 55 9.41 8.51 -6.91
CA ASP A 55 9.48 9.99 -7.02
C ASP A 55 8.59 10.54 -8.15
N GLY A 56 7.39 9.94 -8.31
CA GLY A 56 6.38 10.32 -9.31
C GLY A 56 6.62 9.76 -10.71
N SER A 57 7.69 8.98 -10.94
CA SER A 57 7.94 8.30 -12.21
C SER A 57 7.48 6.85 -12.16
N THR A 58 6.66 6.43 -13.11
CA THR A 58 6.21 5.04 -13.22
C THR A 58 7.39 4.08 -13.41
N VAL A 59 7.40 2.99 -12.65
CA VAL A 59 8.41 1.94 -12.73
C VAL A 59 7.77 0.59 -13.06
N ALA A 60 8.56 -0.30 -13.66
CA ALA A 60 8.12 -1.67 -13.91
C ALA A 60 8.13 -2.49 -12.62
N PHE A 61 7.07 -3.29 -12.44
CA PHE A 61 6.89 -4.13 -11.27
C PHE A 61 6.20 -5.45 -11.63
N THR A 62 6.23 -6.39 -10.69
CA THR A 62 5.42 -7.62 -10.69
C THR A 62 4.43 -7.54 -9.54
N ASP A 63 3.15 -7.71 -9.85
CA ASP A 63 2.08 -7.82 -8.85
C ASP A 63 1.98 -9.27 -8.36
N ASN A 64 2.22 -9.48 -7.08
CA ASN A 64 2.09 -10.75 -6.37
C ASN A 64 0.97 -10.71 -5.33
N SER A 65 0.06 -9.73 -5.44
CA SER A 65 -1.04 -9.54 -4.48
C SER A 65 -1.96 -10.76 -4.41
N SER A 66 -2.43 -11.06 -3.20
CA SER A 66 -3.29 -12.21 -2.93
C SER A 66 -4.12 -11.98 -1.67
N GLY A 67 -5.41 -12.31 -1.73
CA GLY A 67 -6.34 -12.06 -0.62
C GLY A 67 -6.41 -10.57 -0.29
N ASN A 68 -6.12 -10.20 0.95
CA ASN A 68 -6.03 -8.82 1.43
C ASN A 68 -4.59 -8.27 1.45
N ALA A 69 -3.61 -9.03 0.95
CA ALA A 69 -2.22 -8.61 0.90
C ALA A 69 -1.87 -8.06 -0.50
N ILE A 70 -1.36 -6.84 -0.53
CA ILE A 70 -0.70 -6.25 -1.68
C ILE A 70 0.78 -6.59 -1.59
N SER A 71 1.34 -7.19 -2.63
CA SER A 71 2.76 -7.52 -2.68
C SER A 71 3.33 -7.12 -4.04
N VAL A 72 4.25 -6.16 -4.03
CA VAL A 72 4.87 -5.61 -5.23
C VAL A 72 6.35 -5.93 -5.22
N ASP A 73 6.82 -6.61 -6.27
CA ASP A 73 8.24 -6.75 -6.55
C ASP A 73 8.66 -5.75 -7.64
N LEU A 74 9.54 -4.82 -7.30
CA LEU A 74 10.11 -3.86 -8.24
C LEU A 74 11.15 -4.55 -9.13
N ASN A 75 11.05 -4.34 -10.45
CA ASN A 75 12.02 -4.91 -11.39
C ASN A 75 13.40 -4.25 -11.28
N THR A 76 13.46 -3.05 -10.70
CA THR A 76 14.69 -2.31 -10.42
C THR A 76 14.67 -1.83 -8.97
N LYS A 77 15.76 -2.07 -8.23
CA LYS A 77 15.90 -1.64 -6.85
C LYS A 77 15.85 -0.12 -6.73
N VAL A 78 15.15 0.37 -5.70
CA VAL A 78 15.27 1.73 -5.20
C VAL A 78 16.50 1.79 -4.31
N THR A 79 17.55 2.45 -4.76
CA THR A 79 18.86 2.50 -4.06
C THR A 79 19.15 3.83 -3.36
N ALA A 80 18.21 4.77 -3.44
CA ALA A 80 18.26 6.06 -2.75
C ALA A 80 16.96 6.27 -1.97
N SER A 81 17.02 7.11 -0.93
CA SER A 81 15.81 7.52 -0.21
C SER A 81 14.88 8.27 -1.17
N SER A 82 13.69 7.72 -1.37
CA SER A 82 12.72 8.17 -2.36
C SER A 82 11.30 7.96 -1.84
N LYS A 83 10.32 8.62 -2.46
CA LYS A 83 8.91 8.31 -2.24
C LYS A 83 8.48 7.22 -3.22
N LEU A 84 8.00 6.11 -2.69
CA LEU A 84 7.26 5.09 -3.44
C LEU A 84 5.77 5.39 -3.38
N THR A 85 5.07 5.32 -4.50
CA THR A 85 3.61 5.43 -4.56
C THR A 85 3.08 4.15 -5.20
N ILE A 86 2.24 3.41 -4.48
CA ILE A 86 1.56 2.21 -4.98
C ILE A 86 0.11 2.56 -5.26
N LEU A 87 -0.30 2.52 -6.52
CA LEU A 87 -1.69 2.70 -6.94
C LEU A 87 -2.34 1.33 -7.11
N PHE A 88 -3.53 1.17 -6.56
CA PHE A 88 -4.29 -0.07 -6.68
C PHE A 88 -5.79 0.22 -6.69
N THR A 89 -6.57 -0.75 -7.17
CA THR A 89 -8.01 -0.75 -7.02
C THR A 89 -8.46 -1.79 -6.01
N ALA A 90 -9.49 -1.48 -5.23
CA ALA A 90 -10.11 -2.44 -4.32
C ALA A 90 -11.59 -2.14 -4.08
N ASP A 91 -12.34 -3.15 -3.67
CA ASP A 91 -13.73 -2.98 -3.24
C ASP A 91 -13.76 -2.50 -1.78
N ALA A 92 -14.66 -1.55 -1.51
CA ALA A 92 -14.89 -1.06 -0.16
C ALA A 92 -15.61 -2.12 0.69
N PRO A 93 -15.34 -2.17 2.01
CA PRO A 93 -16.10 -2.95 2.96
C PRO A 93 -17.61 -2.76 2.83
N THR A 94 -18.35 -3.82 3.10
CA THR A 94 -19.83 -3.78 3.17
C THR A 94 -20.34 -3.15 4.46
N THR A 95 -19.48 -3.06 5.48
CA THR A 95 -19.80 -2.46 6.78
C THR A 95 -18.76 -1.39 7.12
N GLN A 96 -19.23 -0.31 7.74
CA GLN A 96 -18.34 0.73 8.25
C GLN A 96 -17.42 0.15 9.32
N ASP A 97 -16.13 0.39 9.15
CA ASP A 97 -15.18 0.17 10.23
C ASP A 97 -15.25 1.35 11.21
N LEU A 98 -15.82 1.08 12.38
CA LEU A 98 -15.90 2.02 13.50
C LEU A 98 -14.74 1.87 14.49
N THR A 99 -13.88 0.88 14.26
CA THR A 99 -12.79 0.50 15.16
C THR A 99 -11.42 0.95 14.67
N GLY A 100 -11.29 1.22 13.37
CA GLY A 100 -10.06 1.71 12.75
C GLY A 100 -9.01 0.61 12.63
N VAL A 101 -9.22 -0.37 11.74
CA VAL A 101 -8.26 -1.41 11.41
C VAL A 101 -7.27 -0.91 10.36
N ASP A 102 -6.00 -0.84 10.72
CA ASP A 102 -4.99 -0.14 9.92
C ASP A 102 -4.48 -0.93 8.71
N PHE A 103 -4.05 -0.18 7.68
CA PHE A 103 -3.16 -0.72 6.67
C PHE A 103 -1.75 -0.78 7.25
N THR A 104 -1.13 -1.94 7.18
CA THR A 104 0.28 -2.09 7.60
C THR A 104 1.15 -2.25 6.38
N SER A 105 2.34 -1.64 6.37
CA SER A 105 3.27 -1.79 5.27
C SER A 105 4.72 -2.05 5.69
N THR A 106 5.43 -2.77 4.83
CA THR A 106 6.86 -3.05 4.96
C THR A 106 7.56 -2.87 3.62
N VAL A 107 8.85 -2.57 3.69
CA VAL A 107 9.76 -2.53 2.54
C VAL A 107 10.91 -3.49 2.76
N ASP A 108 11.36 -4.17 1.72
CA ASP A 108 12.36 -5.23 1.82
C ASP A 108 13.33 -5.22 0.64
N ASP A 109 14.55 -5.67 0.92
CA ASP A 109 15.54 -6.07 -0.07
C ASP A 109 15.62 -7.60 -0.10
N SER A 110 14.71 -8.19 -0.85
CA SER A 110 14.50 -9.64 -0.92
C SER A 110 15.71 -10.45 -1.43
N GLY A 111 16.76 -9.78 -1.92
CA GLY A 111 18.00 -10.41 -2.37
C GLY A 111 19.13 -10.45 -1.33
N THR A 112 18.97 -9.82 -0.17
CA THR A 112 20.04 -9.68 0.85
C THR A 112 19.90 -10.61 2.04
N GLY A 113 18.70 -11.18 2.26
CA GLY A 113 18.39 -11.97 3.44
C GLY A 113 18.16 -11.14 4.70
N ASP A 114 18.21 -9.81 4.59
CA ASP A 114 17.80 -8.90 5.66
C ASP A 114 16.29 -9.01 5.92
N ALA A 115 15.88 -8.67 7.13
CA ALA A 115 14.46 -8.66 7.49
C ALA A 115 13.77 -7.44 6.87
N ALA A 116 12.53 -7.64 6.38
CA ALA A 116 11.69 -6.55 5.92
C ALA A 116 11.56 -5.45 6.98
N GLN A 117 11.71 -4.21 6.56
CA GLN A 117 11.63 -3.03 7.41
C GLN A 117 10.18 -2.53 7.47
N SER A 118 9.64 -2.39 8.67
CA SER A 118 8.32 -1.79 8.86
C SER A 118 8.36 -0.30 8.58
N THR A 119 7.34 0.19 7.88
CA THR A 119 7.16 1.63 7.66
C THR A 119 6.43 2.24 8.85
N THR A 120 6.89 3.39 9.34
CA THR A 120 6.11 4.18 10.33
C THR A 120 4.82 4.70 9.69
N GLU A 121 3.71 4.71 10.42
CA GLU A 121 2.46 5.30 9.95
C GLU A 121 2.56 6.84 9.89
N GLY A 122 2.13 7.44 8.79
CA GLY A 122 1.87 8.88 8.68
C GLY A 122 0.38 9.17 8.75
N MET A 123 -0.39 8.54 7.85
CA MET A 123 -1.85 8.43 7.84
C MET A 123 -2.30 7.12 7.18
N ALA A 124 -1.53 6.04 7.34
CA ALA A 124 -1.95 4.69 6.91
C ALA A 124 -3.07 4.09 7.78
N THR A 125 -3.59 4.87 8.75
CA THR A 125 -4.75 4.53 9.54
C THR A 125 -5.95 4.22 8.66
N ALA A 126 -6.69 3.19 9.04
CA ALA A 126 -7.79 2.57 8.32
C ALA A 126 -8.60 3.50 7.40
N MET A 127 -8.89 3.01 6.20
CA MET A 127 -9.96 3.55 5.37
C MET A 127 -11.28 3.47 6.13
N GLN A 128 -11.97 4.60 6.35
CA GLN A 128 -13.31 4.58 6.93
C GLN A 128 -14.34 4.50 5.80
N ALA A 129 -15.15 3.43 5.82
CA ALA A 129 -16.25 3.34 4.89
C ALA A 129 -17.42 4.23 5.37
N ILE A 130 -17.80 5.23 4.57
CA ILE A 130 -18.92 6.13 4.84
C ILE A 130 -20.22 5.48 4.32
N THR A 131 -21.23 5.43 5.19
CA THR A 131 -22.58 5.03 4.79
C THR A 131 -23.29 6.21 4.14
N ILE A 132 -23.64 6.10 2.85
CA ILE A 132 -24.61 7.01 2.23
C ILE A 132 -26.01 6.46 2.54
N VAL A 133 -26.70 7.05 3.52
CA VAL A 133 -28.13 6.82 3.71
C VAL A 133 -28.83 7.47 2.52
N GLY A 134 -29.41 6.65 1.65
CA GLY A 134 -29.94 7.06 0.34
C GLY A 134 -30.83 8.31 0.38
N MET A 135 -30.74 9.09 -0.69
CA MET A 135 -31.74 10.09 -1.09
C MET A 135 -32.96 9.40 -1.71
#